data_AF-A0A6G9AS78-F1
#
_entry.id   AF-A0A6G9AS78-F1
#
_cell.length_a   1.000
_cell.length_b   1.000
_cell.length_c   1.000
_cell.angle_alpha   90.00
_cell.angle_beta   90.00
_cell.angle_gamma   90.00
#
_symmetry.space_group_name_H-M   'P 1'
#
loop_
_entity.id
_entity.type
_entity.pdbx_description
1 polymer ?
#
loop_
_entity_poly.entity_id
_entity_poly.type
_entity_poly.pdbx_seq_one_letter_code
_entity_poly.pdbx_strand_id
1 'polypeptide(L)'
;MRKKNRVTWLFLLGLATALSVSNALASETLFYIVKQADWLAYTNKTRFAPPSLSRDGFISLLTPEQVILTAQALFQGQKDLLLLKINLSSADPQLKWDELAGHEASLPRYYGELPRRFVKKVERFQARKDGHFSLPNEPLTKRLLPQLLPSGLISKFLTYQNWQNTDRFHQLQVDNFLRPKVQLQWWYFDFFLQDGSSMVLTFIPQHWWQPAATKDKKAVFTISLKTRHGVVKRFTSIMPQSELKTAADRIEIPGRLLIQHAGSSTDNHYLINVNFPEVTGVFDIRPTQPPFAAYPTGVMPGVLQTVLSGVHLGAPSFSYVSQIPSSRVSGSISWDDYQAKIEGQAYHEQGRLNDTPERQAASWTWYHFAGNGWNIFGTPGSYIYLQRGDEIIRSGFHPVSQQYTLQNRTFSSPDHAKLLTGGEINFRHEKLAFQLKLSGSSSKTLICFPSSDPNQVWGTVEGPATLLISDGSTTKLLDGRMFLETCSWEVYDQAKKH
;
A
#
# COMPACT_ATOMS: atom_id res chain seq x y z
N MET A 1 -29.88 -1.79 8.70
CA MET A 1 -29.26 -2.21 7.41
C MET A 1 -29.15 -1.11 6.33
N ARG A 2 -30.12 -0.20 6.14
CA ARG A 2 -30.08 0.83 5.06
C ARG A 2 -28.91 1.85 5.09
N LYS A 3 -28.37 2.24 6.25
CA LYS A 3 -27.26 3.24 6.36
C LYS A 3 -25.88 2.67 6.01
N LYS A 4 -25.57 1.41 6.37
CA LYS A 4 -24.27 0.76 6.08
C LYS A 4 -24.00 0.68 4.57
N ASN A 5 -25.03 0.32 3.79
CA ASN A 5 -24.91 0.20 2.34
C ASN A 5 -24.70 1.56 1.64
N ARG A 6 -25.28 2.66 2.14
CA ARG A 6 -25.11 4.00 1.53
C ARG A 6 -23.65 4.49 1.59
N VAL A 7 -22.98 4.34 2.73
CA VAL A 7 -21.57 4.77 2.88
C VAL A 7 -20.66 3.92 1.98
N THR A 8 -20.89 2.61 1.91
CA THR A 8 -20.14 1.72 1.01
C THR A 8 -20.36 2.07 -0.46
N TRP A 9 -21.60 2.32 -0.91
CA TRP A 9 -21.87 2.71 -2.30
C TRP A 9 -21.28 4.07 -2.67
N LEU A 10 -21.35 5.07 -1.78
CA LEU A 10 -20.71 6.36 -1.99
C LEU A 10 -19.19 6.24 -2.04
N PHE A 11 -18.60 5.36 -1.22
CA PHE A 11 -17.17 5.04 -1.26
C PHE A 11 -16.78 4.33 -2.56
N LEU A 12 -17.55 3.35 -3.02
CA LEU A 12 -17.32 2.67 -4.29
C LEU A 12 -17.39 3.63 -5.48
N LEU A 13 -18.38 4.53 -5.49
CA LEU A 13 -18.52 5.56 -6.51
C LEU A 13 -17.35 6.55 -6.47
N GLY A 14 -16.97 6.98 -5.26
CA GLY A 14 -15.81 7.86 -5.04
C GLY A 14 -14.48 7.22 -5.43
N LEU A 15 -14.30 5.92 -5.17
CA LEU A 15 -13.07 5.21 -5.52
C LEU A 15 -12.96 4.93 -7.02
N ALA A 16 -14.05 4.47 -7.66
CA ALA A 16 -14.05 4.27 -9.12
C ALA A 16 -13.73 5.57 -9.85
N THR A 17 -14.21 6.69 -9.33
CA THR A 17 -13.95 8.02 -9.89
C THR A 17 -12.55 8.50 -9.55
N ALA A 18 -12.07 8.36 -8.32
CA ALA A 18 -10.68 8.65 -7.96
C ALA A 18 -9.68 7.81 -8.76
N LEU A 19 -9.91 6.52 -9.01
CA LEU A 19 -9.09 5.66 -9.87
C LEU A 19 -9.10 6.14 -11.33
N SER A 20 -10.26 6.54 -11.85
CA SER A 20 -10.35 7.10 -13.20
C SER A 20 -9.62 8.44 -13.33
N VAL A 21 -9.63 9.25 -12.26
CA VAL A 21 -8.93 10.53 -12.17
C VAL A 21 -7.43 10.32 -11.97
N SER A 22 -6.99 9.40 -11.10
CA SER A 22 -5.57 9.07 -10.89
C SER A 22 -4.92 8.45 -12.13
N ASN A 23 -5.64 7.61 -12.88
CA ASN A 23 -5.15 7.14 -14.20
C ASN A 23 -5.09 8.26 -15.24
N ALA A 24 -5.93 9.29 -15.12
CA ALA A 24 -5.86 10.49 -15.94
C ALA A 24 -4.79 11.50 -15.46
N LEU A 25 -4.37 11.45 -14.18
CA LEU A 25 -3.35 12.31 -13.58
C LEU A 25 -1.93 11.71 -13.62
N ALA A 26 -1.79 10.38 -13.64
CA ALA A 26 -0.50 9.68 -13.74
C ALA A 26 -0.01 9.53 -15.19
N SER A 27 -0.81 9.98 -16.15
CA SER A 27 -0.58 9.82 -17.57
C SER A 27 -0.64 11.19 -18.24
N GLU A 28 0.47 11.61 -18.84
CA GLU A 28 0.58 12.85 -19.59
C GLU A 28 -0.13 12.71 -20.93
N THR A 29 -1.08 13.61 -21.17
CA THR A 29 -1.69 13.77 -22.50
C THR A 29 -0.85 14.76 -23.30
N LEU A 30 -0.06 14.22 -24.24
CA LEU A 30 0.85 14.97 -25.08
C LEU A 30 0.45 14.84 -26.55
N PHE A 31 0.98 15.72 -27.38
CA PHE A 31 0.62 15.81 -28.79
C PHE A 31 1.85 15.84 -29.70
N TYR A 32 1.65 15.38 -30.92
CA TYR A 32 2.63 15.50 -32.00
C TYR A 32 1.93 15.87 -33.31
N ILE A 33 2.42 16.91 -33.98
CA ILE A 33 1.92 17.33 -35.30
C ILE A 33 2.81 16.68 -36.36
N VAL A 34 2.21 15.97 -37.30
CA VAL A 34 2.92 15.22 -38.34
C VAL A 34 2.22 15.36 -39.68
N LYS A 35 2.97 15.34 -40.78
CA LYS A 35 2.34 15.23 -42.11
C LYS A 35 1.71 13.86 -42.30
N GLN A 36 0.58 13.81 -42.99
CA GLN A 36 -0.15 12.57 -43.22
C GLN A 36 0.71 11.51 -43.92
N ALA A 37 1.48 11.89 -44.94
CA ALA A 37 2.38 10.98 -45.66
C ALA A 37 3.44 10.37 -44.73
N ASP A 38 4.05 11.18 -43.87
CA ASP A 38 5.09 10.73 -42.93
C ASP A 38 4.53 9.76 -41.88
N TRP A 39 3.31 9.98 -41.40
CA TRP A 39 2.64 9.02 -40.51
C TRP A 39 2.29 7.70 -41.22
N LEU A 40 1.79 7.79 -42.46
CA LEU A 40 1.37 6.64 -43.25
C LEU A 40 2.55 5.76 -43.66
N ALA A 41 3.75 6.32 -43.86
CA ALA A 41 4.97 5.56 -44.14
C ALA A 41 5.33 4.54 -43.03
N TYR A 42 4.76 4.69 -41.83
CA TYR A 42 4.99 3.81 -40.68
C TYR A 42 3.79 2.89 -40.38
N THR A 43 2.79 2.80 -41.27
CA THR A 43 1.52 2.06 -41.01
C THR A 43 1.73 0.61 -40.58
N ASN A 44 2.73 -0.07 -41.14
CA ASN A 44 3.04 -1.48 -40.83
C ASN A 44 4.14 -1.65 -39.76
N LYS A 45 4.62 -0.57 -39.14
CA LYS A 45 5.66 -0.61 -38.11
C LYS A 45 5.03 -0.46 -36.72
N THR A 46 5.60 -1.10 -35.70
CA THR A 46 5.12 -1.01 -34.31
C THR A 46 5.60 0.25 -33.59
N ARG A 47 6.61 0.94 -34.15
CA ARG A 47 7.24 2.15 -33.63
C ARG A 47 7.21 3.25 -34.69
N PHE A 48 7.08 4.49 -34.22
CA PHE A 48 7.10 5.70 -35.03
C PHE A 48 8.40 6.46 -34.76
N ALA A 49 9.15 6.74 -35.82
CA ALA A 49 10.43 7.45 -35.77
C ALA A 49 10.38 8.60 -36.79
N PRO A 50 10.00 9.82 -36.39
CA PRO A 50 9.98 10.95 -37.30
C PRO A 50 11.42 11.32 -37.72
N PRO A 51 11.62 11.98 -38.87
CA PRO A 51 12.94 12.43 -39.30
C PRO A 51 13.67 13.32 -38.28
N SER A 52 12.93 14.03 -37.42
CA SER A 52 13.52 14.83 -36.33
C SER A 52 14.27 13.97 -35.31
N LEU A 53 13.88 12.70 -35.11
CA LEU A 53 14.52 11.84 -34.12
C LEU A 53 15.99 11.55 -34.47
N SER A 54 16.31 11.31 -35.74
CA SER A 54 17.70 11.09 -36.17
C SER A 54 18.52 12.38 -36.17
N ARG A 55 17.88 13.54 -36.38
CA ARG A 55 18.53 14.86 -36.37
C ARG A 55 18.80 15.38 -34.95
N ASP A 56 17.81 15.29 -34.08
CA ASP A 56 17.79 15.97 -32.78
C ASP A 56 18.05 15.00 -31.61
N GLY A 57 17.96 13.68 -31.84
CA GLY A 57 18.09 12.65 -30.81
C GLY A 57 16.84 12.44 -29.94
N PHE A 58 15.77 13.22 -30.19
CA PHE A 58 14.50 13.11 -29.48
C PHE A 58 13.31 13.50 -30.38
N ILE A 59 12.10 13.15 -29.94
CA ILE A 59 10.83 13.61 -30.52
C ILE A 59 10.28 14.70 -29.61
N SER A 60 10.21 15.95 -30.11
CA SER A 60 9.54 17.04 -29.41
C SER A 60 8.05 16.79 -29.35
N LEU A 61 7.51 16.64 -28.15
CA LEU A 61 6.08 16.56 -27.91
C LEU A 61 5.54 17.94 -27.50
N LEU A 62 4.23 18.09 -27.57
CA LEU A 62 3.54 19.34 -27.25
C LEU A 62 2.54 19.09 -26.12
N THR A 63 2.47 19.99 -25.15
CA THR A 63 1.32 20.06 -24.24
C THR A 63 0.08 20.56 -24.98
N PRO A 64 -1.15 20.35 -24.48
CA PRO A 64 -2.37 20.87 -25.12
C PRO A 64 -2.30 22.37 -25.46
N GLU A 65 -1.70 23.17 -24.58
CA GLU A 65 -1.58 24.63 -24.68
C GLU A 65 -0.57 25.03 -25.78
N GLN A 66 0.43 24.20 -26.03
CA GLN A 66 1.48 24.45 -27.02
C GLN A 66 1.01 24.13 -28.46
N VAL A 67 0.06 23.21 -28.63
CA VAL A 67 -0.34 22.71 -29.97
C VAL A 67 -0.71 23.82 -30.93
N ILE A 68 -1.57 24.76 -30.53
CA ILE A 68 -2.05 25.82 -31.42
C ILE A 68 -0.94 26.82 -31.75
N LEU A 69 -0.16 27.24 -30.75
CA LEU A 69 0.95 28.17 -30.93
C LEU A 69 2.00 27.60 -31.88
N THR A 70 2.38 26.33 -31.69
CA THR A 70 3.32 25.63 -32.57
C THR A 70 2.75 25.44 -33.98
N ALA A 71 1.47 25.09 -34.11
CA ALA A 71 0.80 24.95 -35.40
C ALA A 71 0.81 26.26 -36.20
N GLN A 72 0.53 27.38 -35.54
CA GLN A 72 0.56 28.70 -36.14
C GLN A 72 1.97 29.12 -36.55
N ALA A 73 2.97 28.86 -35.71
CA ALA A 73 4.35 29.27 -35.98
C ALA A 73 5.02 28.44 -37.09
N LEU A 74 4.79 27.13 -37.13
CA LEU A 74 5.58 26.20 -37.95
C LEU A 74 4.84 25.59 -39.14
N PHE A 75 3.50 25.63 -39.12
CA PHE A 75 2.67 24.84 -40.05
C PHE A 75 1.60 25.67 -40.78
N GLN A 76 1.73 27.00 -40.77
CA GLN A 76 0.81 27.90 -41.47
C GLN A 76 0.71 27.55 -42.96
N GLY A 77 -0.52 27.45 -43.48
CA GLY A 77 -0.81 27.15 -44.89
C GLY A 77 -0.68 25.67 -45.30
N GLN A 78 -0.23 24.77 -44.42
CA GLN A 78 -0.14 23.34 -44.72
C GLN A 78 -1.51 22.65 -44.60
N LYS A 79 -1.85 21.78 -45.56
CA LYS A 79 -3.18 21.16 -45.69
C LYS A 79 -3.23 19.67 -45.31
N ASP A 80 -2.09 19.01 -45.13
CA ASP A 80 -2.02 17.55 -44.94
C ASP A 80 -1.39 17.16 -43.60
N LEU A 81 -1.90 17.73 -42.51
CA LEU A 81 -1.41 17.48 -41.16
C LEU A 81 -2.34 16.57 -40.37
N LEU A 82 -1.74 15.77 -39.50
CA LEU A 82 -2.37 14.96 -38.48
C LEU A 82 -1.90 15.44 -37.11
N LEU A 83 -2.81 15.40 -36.13
CA LEU A 83 -2.52 15.54 -34.72
C LEU A 83 -2.60 14.17 -34.06
N LEU A 84 -1.46 13.70 -33.56
CA LEU A 84 -1.38 12.48 -32.76
C LEU A 84 -1.63 12.85 -31.31
N LYS A 85 -2.66 12.26 -30.69
CA LYS A 85 -2.87 12.31 -29.25
C LYS A 85 -2.14 11.14 -28.61
N ILE A 86 -1.13 11.45 -27.82
CA ILE A 86 -0.23 10.49 -27.17
C ILE A 86 -0.55 10.48 -25.69
N ASN A 87 -0.59 9.28 -25.11
CA ASN A 87 -0.73 9.10 -23.67
C ASN A 87 0.47 8.33 -23.13
N LEU A 88 1.26 9.00 -22.31
CA LEU A 88 2.52 8.48 -21.73
C LEU A 88 2.44 8.53 -20.20
N SER A 89 3.07 7.59 -19.51
CA SER A 89 3.22 7.72 -18.05
C SER A 89 4.15 8.90 -17.75
N SER A 90 3.83 9.71 -16.73
CA SER A 90 4.75 10.75 -16.23
C SER A 90 6.05 10.18 -15.66
N ALA A 91 6.11 8.87 -15.41
CA ALA A 91 7.30 8.14 -15.00
C ALA A 91 7.99 7.37 -16.15
N ASP A 92 7.56 7.55 -17.40
CA ASP A 92 8.24 6.93 -18.54
C ASP A 92 9.69 7.46 -18.64
N PRO A 93 10.72 6.60 -18.53
CA PRO A 93 12.11 7.05 -18.47
C PRO A 93 12.59 7.70 -19.77
N GLN A 94 11.86 7.53 -20.87
CA GLN A 94 12.15 8.17 -22.15
C GLN A 94 11.47 9.54 -22.28
N LEU A 95 10.54 9.90 -21.40
CA LEU A 95 9.90 11.23 -21.38
C LEU A 95 10.67 12.15 -20.41
N LYS A 96 11.23 13.25 -20.93
CA LYS A 96 11.87 14.29 -20.12
C LYS A 96 11.28 15.66 -20.41
N TRP A 97 11.35 16.54 -19.43
CA TRP A 97 10.85 17.91 -19.49
C TRP A 97 12.04 18.86 -19.38
N ASP A 98 12.38 19.53 -20.47
CA ASP A 98 13.53 20.43 -20.51
C ASP A 98 13.08 21.88 -20.36
N GLU A 99 13.76 22.63 -19.49
CA GLU A 99 13.58 24.07 -19.33
C GLU A 99 14.42 24.81 -20.38
N LEU A 100 13.79 25.75 -21.09
CA LEU A 100 14.51 26.68 -21.97
C LEU A 100 14.84 27.94 -21.17
N ALA A 101 16.12 28.31 -21.12
CA ALA A 101 16.56 29.55 -20.50
C ALA A 101 15.78 30.74 -21.08
N GLY A 102 15.08 31.49 -20.22
CA GLY A 102 14.29 32.67 -20.59
C GLY A 102 12.85 32.41 -21.07
N HIS A 103 12.33 31.18 -20.97
CA HIS A 103 10.93 30.86 -21.31
C HIS A 103 10.24 30.15 -20.14
N GLU A 104 9.02 30.55 -19.79
CA GLU A 104 8.26 29.95 -18.67
C GLU A 104 7.70 28.56 -18.98
N ALA A 105 7.65 28.14 -20.25
CA ALA A 105 7.04 26.88 -20.67
C ALA A 105 8.08 25.75 -20.82
N SER A 106 7.91 24.68 -20.04
CA SER A 106 8.70 23.44 -20.18
C SER A 106 8.34 22.66 -21.45
N LEU A 107 9.33 22.04 -22.10
CA LEU A 107 9.15 21.30 -23.35
C LEU A 107 9.28 19.79 -23.13
N PRO A 108 8.22 19.00 -23.38
CA PRO A 108 8.30 17.55 -23.26
C PRO A 108 9.04 16.95 -24.46
N ARG A 109 10.05 16.12 -24.19
CA ARG A 109 10.88 15.43 -25.18
C ARG A 109 10.86 13.93 -24.93
N TYR A 110 10.62 13.16 -25.99
CA TYR A 110 10.65 11.70 -25.93
C TYR A 110 11.91 11.15 -26.60
N TYR A 111 12.74 10.43 -25.83
CA TYR A 111 14.04 9.92 -26.27
C TYR A 111 13.93 8.49 -26.78
N GLY A 112 13.87 8.35 -28.11
CA GLY A 112 13.79 7.07 -28.80
C GLY A 112 12.58 6.98 -29.73
N GLU A 113 12.45 5.84 -30.41
CA GLU A 113 11.32 5.59 -31.29
C GLU A 113 10.02 5.40 -30.50
N LEU A 114 9.00 6.22 -30.78
CA LEU A 114 7.73 6.23 -30.07
C LEU A 114 6.92 4.95 -30.36
N PRO A 115 6.63 4.10 -29.35
CA PRO A 115 5.72 2.97 -29.53
C PRO A 115 4.34 3.44 -29.99
N ARG A 116 3.82 2.93 -31.11
CA ARG A 116 2.51 3.36 -31.64
C ARG A 116 1.35 3.11 -30.67
N ARG A 117 1.48 2.13 -29.77
CA ARG A 117 0.50 1.86 -28.70
C ARG A 117 0.26 3.05 -27.75
N PHE A 118 1.19 4.01 -27.69
CA PHE A 118 1.04 5.24 -26.92
C PHE A 118 0.20 6.28 -27.65
N VAL A 119 0.09 6.20 -28.98
CA VAL A 119 -0.82 7.03 -29.77
C VAL A 119 -2.24 6.51 -29.59
N LYS A 120 -3.08 7.26 -28.88
CA LYS A 120 -4.47 6.89 -28.57
C LYS A 120 -5.47 7.39 -29.60
N LYS A 121 -5.13 8.45 -30.32
CA LYS A 121 -5.99 9.03 -31.35
C LYS A 121 -5.14 9.71 -32.42
N VAL A 122 -5.61 9.64 -33.66
CA VAL A 122 -5.01 10.31 -34.82
C VAL A 122 -6.11 11.09 -35.49
N GLU A 123 -5.98 12.41 -35.57
CA GLU A 123 -7.02 13.28 -36.11
C GLU A 123 -6.46 14.16 -37.21
N ARG A 124 -7.30 14.47 -38.21
CA ARG A 124 -6.94 15.48 -39.21
C ARG A 124 -6.83 16.82 -38.52
N PHE A 125 -5.73 17.53 -38.76
CA PHE A 125 -5.42 18.76 -38.06
C PHE A 125 -5.11 19.87 -39.05
N GLN A 126 -6.17 20.40 -39.67
CA GLN A 126 -6.07 21.41 -40.72
C GLN A 126 -6.43 22.78 -40.18
N ALA A 127 -5.79 23.82 -40.71
CA ALA A 127 -6.21 25.19 -40.49
C ALA A 127 -7.64 25.39 -41.03
N ARG A 128 -8.45 26.15 -40.30
CA ARG A 128 -9.78 26.59 -40.73
C ARG A 128 -9.65 27.58 -41.90
N LYS A 129 -10.78 27.93 -42.50
CA LYS A 129 -10.83 28.88 -43.64
C LYS A 129 -10.24 30.26 -43.34
N ASP A 130 -10.20 30.65 -42.06
CA ASP A 130 -9.59 31.89 -41.56
C ASP A 130 -8.08 31.75 -41.24
N GLY A 131 -7.49 30.58 -41.49
CA GLY A 131 -6.07 30.30 -41.23
C GLY A 131 -5.76 29.82 -39.81
N HIS A 132 -6.74 29.77 -38.90
CA HIS A 132 -6.51 29.36 -37.50
C HIS A 132 -6.73 27.85 -37.27
N PHE A 133 -5.92 27.26 -36.38
CA PHE A 133 -6.08 25.88 -35.94
C PHE A 133 -7.02 25.79 -34.72
N SER A 134 -7.66 24.64 -34.52
CA SER A 134 -8.42 24.33 -33.31
C SER A 134 -8.24 22.88 -32.89
N LEU A 135 -8.15 22.63 -31.59
CA LEU A 135 -8.14 21.26 -31.07
C LEU A 135 -9.49 20.56 -31.33
N PRO A 136 -9.50 19.25 -31.66
CA PRO A 136 -10.73 18.48 -31.80
C PRO A 136 -11.49 18.39 -30.47
N ASN A 137 -12.83 18.53 -30.51
CA ASN A 137 -13.67 18.43 -29.31
C ASN A 137 -13.57 17.02 -28.69
N GLU A 138 -13.24 16.93 -27.40
CA GLU A 138 -13.46 15.72 -26.60
C GLU A 138 -14.98 15.51 -26.41
N PRO A 139 -15.47 14.25 -26.44
CA PRO A 139 -16.89 13.97 -26.27
C PRO A 139 -17.40 14.50 -24.91
N LEU A 140 -18.60 15.09 -24.93
CA LEU A 140 -19.28 15.72 -23.80
C LEU A 140 -19.26 14.84 -22.53
N THR A 141 -19.31 13.51 -22.70
CA THR A 141 -19.28 12.51 -21.64
C THR A 141 -17.98 12.50 -20.81
N LYS A 142 -16.82 12.80 -21.40
CA LYS A 142 -15.54 12.93 -20.65
C LYS A 142 -15.39 14.29 -19.98
N ARG A 143 -16.00 15.34 -20.55
CA ARG A 143 -16.02 16.70 -19.98
C ARG A 143 -16.97 16.80 -18.79
N LEU A 144 -18.03 16.00 -18.80
CA LEU A 144 -19.04 15.95 -17.76
C LEU A 144 -18.73 14.95 -16.64
N LEU A 145 -17.92 13.91 -16.82
CA LEU A 145 -17.66 12.93 -15.74
C LEU A 145 -17.07 13.56 -14.44
N PRO A 146 -16.16 14.55 -14.50
CA PRO A 146 -15.72 15.30 -13.32
C PRO A 146 -16.78 16.29 -12.78
N GLN A 147 -17.75 16.68 -13.62
CA GLN A 147 -18.79 17.68 -13.31
C GLN A 147 -20.12 17.06 -12.85
N LEU A 148 -20.39 15.80 -13.21
CA LEU A 148 -21.58 15.01 -12.84
C LEU A 148 -21.48 14.45 -11.43
N LEU A 149 -20.31 14.53 -10.81
CA LEU A 149 -20.09 14.20 -9.41
C LEU A 149 -19.84 15.51 -8.67
N PRO A 150 -20.60 15.79 -7.59
CA PRO A 150 -20.33 16.98 -6.80
C PRO A 150 -18.86 16.96 -6.40
N SER A 151 -18.11 18.03 -6.68
CA SER A 151 -16.71 18.19 -6.23
C SER A 151 -16.55 17.89 -4.74
N GLY A 152 -17.60 18.17 -3.95
CA GLY A 152 -17.70 17.80 -2.55
C GLY A 152 -17.69 16.29 -2.25
N LEU A 153 -18.10 15.41 -3.16
CA LEU A 153 -18.10 13.95 -2.97
C LEU A 153 -16.71 13.35 -3.20
N ILE A 154 -15.98 13.81 -4.22
CA ILE A 154 -14.58 13.43 -4.46
C ILE A 154 -13.68 14.03 -3.36
N SER A 155 -13.88 15.30 -3.00
CA SER A 155 -13.16 15.93 -1.89
C SER A 155 -13.43 15.22 -0.55
N LYS A 156 -14.68 14.88 -0.23
CA LYS A 156 -15.02 14.07 0.97
C LYS A 156 -14.41 12.67 0.92
N PHE A 157 -14.28 12.08 -0.26
CA PHE A 157 -13.59 10.80 -0.42
C PHE A 157 -12.09 10.95 -0.17
N LEU A 158 -11.42 11.95 -0.74
CA LEU A 158 -9.98 12.15 -0.57
C LEU A 158 -9.58 12.56 0.85
N THR A 159 -10.54 13.06 1.64
CA THR A 159 -10.36 13.49 3.04
C THR A 159 -11.06 12.55 4.02
N TYR A 160 -11.26 11.28 3.66
CA TYR A 160 -12.07 10.38 4.48
C TYR A 160 -11.53 10.11 5.88
N GLN A 161 -10.22 10.26 6.04
CA GLN A 161 -9.50 10.17 7.29
C GLN A 161 -10.08 11.16 8.31
N ASN A 162 -10.54 12.34 7.86
CA ASN A 162 -11.09 13.39 8.73
C ASN A 162 -12.49 13.08 9.26
N TRP A 163 -13.19 12.08 8.71
CA TRP A 163 -14.53 11.67 9.17
C TRP A 163 -14.59 10.20 9.59
N GLN A 164 -13.45 9.56 9.80
CA GLN A 164 -13.40 8.27 10.46
C GLN A 164 -13.92 8.37 11.88
N ASN A 165 -14.70 7.37 12.30
CA ASN A 165 -15.37 7.34 13.59
C ASN A 165 -14.75 6.23 14.45
N THR A 166 -14.11 6.62 15.54
CA THR A 166 -13.45 5.71 16.48
C THR A 166 -14.41 4.74 17.18
N ASP A 167 -15.67 5.14 17.44
CA ASP A 167 -16.69 4.23 17.99
C ASP A 167 -17.02 3.10 17.02
N ARG A 168 -16.95 3.35 15.71
CA ARG A 168 -17.11 2.30 14.71
C ARG A 168 -15.96 1.31 14.77
N PHE A 169 -14.73 1.79 14.97
CA PHE A 169 -13.55 0.94 15.10
C PHE A 169 -13.59 0.13 16.39
N HIS A 170 -14.06 0.74 17.48
CA HIS A 170 -14.35 0.06 18.74
C HIS A 170 -15.42 -1.04 18.55
N GLN A 171 -16.49 -0.78 17.79
CA GLN A 171 -17.47 -1.84 17.49
C GLN A 171 -16.85 -3.02 16.71
N LEU A 172 -15.95 -2.76 15.77
CA LEU A 172 -15.25 -3.82 15.04
C LEU A 172 -14.31 -4.62 15.95
N GLN A 173 -13.65 -3.95 16.90
CA GLN A 173 -12.84 -4.57 17.95
C GLN A 173 -13.69 -5.46 18.87
N VAL A 174 -14.83 -4.96 19.35
CA VAL A 174 -15.78 -5.75 20.16
C VAL A 174 -16.28 -6.97 19.36
N ASP A 175 -16.65 -6.77 18.10
CA ASP A 175 -17.05 -7.86 17.19
C ASP A 175 -15.93 -8.89 17.00
N ASN A 176 -14.66 -8.46 17.05
CA ASN A 176 -13.52 -9.34 16.99
C ASN A 176 -13.42 -10.19 18.26
N PHE A 177 -13.43 -9.59 19.45
CA PHE A 177 -13.36 -10.37 20.69
C PHE A 177 -14.53 -11.35 20.85
N LEU A 178 -15.75 -10.94 20.49
CA LEU A 178 -16.95 -11.78 20.70
C LEU A 178 -17.14 -12.91 19.67
N ARG A 179 -16.35 -12.94 18.58
CA ARG A 179 -16.54 -13.94 17.50
C ARG A 179 -15.22 -14.63 17.11
N PRO A 180 -14.59 -15.37 18.04
CA PRO A 180 -13.29 -16.00 17.84
C PRO A 180 -13.29 -17.15 16.82
N LYS A 181 -14.47 -17.61 16.37
CA LYS A 181 -14.66 -18.83 15.55
C LYS A 181 -14.70 -18.57 14.04
N VAL A 182 -14.17 -17.45 13.61
CA VAL A 182 -14.18 -17.06 12.19
C VAL A 182 -12.96 -17.66 11.50
N GLN A 183 -13.03 -17.83 10.18
CA GLN A 183 -12.01 -18.57 9.44
C GLN A 183 -10.61 -17.97 9.56
N LEU A 184 -10.50 -16.64 9.50
CA LEU A 184 -9.27 -15.92 9.78
C LEU A 184 -9.57 -14.69 10.64
N GLN A 185 -8.83 -14.58 11.73
CA GLN A 185 -8.82 -13.44 12.62
C GLN A 185 -7.47 -13.38 13.33
N TRP A 186 -7.01 -12.16 13.59
CA TRP A 186 -5.71 -11.95 14.21
C TRP A 186 -5.69 -10.75 15.14
N TRP A 187 -4.87 -10.87 16.17
CA TRP A 187 -4.29 -9.77 16.92
C TRP A 187 -2.81 -9.78 16.63
N TYR A 188 -2.29 -8.68 16.10
CA TYR A 188 -0.87 -8.51 15.83
C TYR A 188 -0.35 -7.32 16.64
N PHE A 189 0.78 -7.51 17.28
CA PHE A 189 1.52 -6.48 17.98
C PHE A 189 2.98 -6.55 17.61
N ASP A 190 3.58 -5.42 17.31
CA ASP A 190 5.03 -5.28 17.20
C ASP A 190 5.55 -4.23 18.18
N PHE A 191 6.82 -4.36 18.53
CA PHE A 191 7.45 -3.53 19.56
C PHE A 191 8.85 -3.10 19.11
N PHE A 192 9.09 -1.80 19.14
CA PHE A 192 10.41 -1.20 19.06
C PHE A 192 10.83 -0.76 20.46
N LEU A 193 11.74 -1.50 21.08
CA LEU A 193 12.18 -1.24 22.46
C LEU A 193 13.36 -0.27 22.50
N GLN A 194 13.45 0.49 23.59
CA GLN A 194 14.49 1.51 23.81
C GLN A 194 15.89 0.92 23.95
N ASP A 195 16.01 -0.31 24.45
CA ASP A 195 17.28 -1.03 24.60
C ASP A 195 17.87 -1.53 23.26
N GLY A 196 17.16 -1.30 22.14
CA GLY A 196 17.51 -1.78 20.81
C GLY A 196 16.97 -3.17 20.47
N SER A 197 16.26 -3.82 21.40
CA SER A 197 15.54 -5.06 21.15
C SER A 197 14.22 -4.79 20.40
N SER A 198 13.65 -5.83 19.81
CA SER A 198 12.35 -5.79 19.15
C SER A 198 11.55 -7.04 19.43
N MET A 199 10.23 -6.94 19.40
CA MET A 199 9.34 -8.08 19.66
C MET A 199 8.17 -8.09 18.70
N VAL A 200 7.60 -9.28 18.52
CA VAL A 200 6.29 -9.46 17.87
C VAL A 200 5.47 -10.44 18.71
N LEU A 201 4.21 -10.09 18.95
CA LEU A 201 3.21 -10.94 19.56
C LEU A 201 2.05 -11.10 18.60
N THR A 202 1.64 -12.34 18.34
CA THR A 202 0.48 -12.64 17.51
C THR A 202 -0.43 -13.64 18.20
N PHE A 203 -1.72 -13.42 18.03
CA PHE A 203 -2.74 -14.33 18.51
C PHE A 203 -3.79 -14.57 17.44
N ILE A 204 -4.03 -15.86 17.17
CA ILE A 204 -4.93 -16.36 16.13
C ILE A 204 -5.91 -17.31 16.83
N PRO A 205 -7.15 -16.92 17.12
CA PRO A 205 -8.09 -17.75 17.88
C PRO A 205 -8.59 -18.95 17.09
N GLN A 206 -8.47 -18.92 15.77
CA GLN A 206 -8.75 -20.03 14.89
C GLN A 206 -7.64 -20.19 13.86
N HIS A 207 -6.88 -21.25 14.05
CA HIS A 207 -5.84 -21.72 13.14
C HIS A 207 -6.40 -21.99 11.75
N TRP A 208 -5.99 -21.19 10.76
CA TRP A 208 -6.54 -21.27 9.40
C TRP A 208 -5.92 -22.38 8.54
N TRP A 209 -4.69 -22.80 8.81
CA TRP A 209 -3.97 -23.84 8.05
C TRP A 209 -4.22 -25.26 8.59
N GLN A 210 -5.38 -25.47 9.23
CA GLN A 210 -5.90 -26.79 9.58
C GLN A 210 -6.83 -27.27 8.46
N PRO A 211 -6.85 -28.58 8.14
CA PRO A 211 -7.84 -29.11 7.21
C PRO A 211 -9.26 -28.69 7.61
N ALA A 212 -10.07 -28.25 6.65
CA ALA A 212 -11.40 -27.72 6.92
C ALA A 212 -12.29 -28.68 7.73
N ALA A 213 -12.12 -29.99 7.51
CA ALA A 213 -12.84 -31.08 8.16
C ALA A 213 -12.44 -31.34 9.64
N THR A 214 -11.39 -30.69 10.16
CA THR A 214 -10.98 -30.87 11.56
C THR A 214 -12.05 -30.31 12.50
N LYS A 215 -12.63 -31.20 13.32
CA LYS A 215 -13.62 -30.85 14.36
C LYS A 215 -13.00 -30.07 15.51
N ASP A 216 -11.78 -30.44 15.91
CA ASP A 216 -11.05 -29.81 17.01
C ASP A 216 -10.26 -28.59 16.53
N LYS A 217 -10.95 -27.44 16.44
CA LYS A 217 -10.31 -26.16 16.09
C LYS A 217 -9.31 -25.75 17.18
N LYS A 218 -8.16 -25.23 16.76
CA LYS A 218 -7.11 -24.76 17.66
C LYS A 218 -6.88 -23.26 17.54
N ALA A 219 -6.47 -22.64 18.63
CA ALA A 219 -5.91 -21.30 18.67
C ALA A 219 -4.38 -21.36 18.68
N VAL A 220 -3.74 -20.31 18.19
CA VAL A 220 -2.27 -20.15 18.18
C VAL A 220 -1.91 -18.84 18.84
N PHE A 221 -0.96 -18.92 19.76
CA PHE A 221 -0.28 -17.77 20.35
C PHE A 221 1.19 -17.88 20.01
N THR A 222 1.76 -16.83 19.45
CA THR A 222 3.20 -16.73 19.20
C THR A 222 3.72 -15.43 19.75
N ILE A 223 4.84 -15.50 20.47
CA ILE A 223 5.64 -14.34 20.86
C ILE A 223 7.07 -14.58 20.39
N SER A 224 7.75 -13.51 20.03
CA SER A 224 9.15 -13.53 19.61
C SER A 224 9.87 -12.29 20.12
N LEU A 225 11.14 -12.45 20.43
CA LEU A 225 12.03 -11.39 20.90
C LEU A 225 13.33 -11.48 20.11
N LYS A 226 13.71 -10.38 19.44
CA LYS A 226 15.07 -10.15 18.98
C LYS A 226 15.76 -9.22 19.94
N THR A 227 16.81 -9.70 20.61
CA THR A 227 17.64 -8.86 21.47
C THR A 227 18.42 -7.83 20.64
N ARG A 228 18.92 -6.78 21.28
CA ARG A 228 19.83 -5.79 20.63
C ARG A 228 21.06 -6.39 19.95
N HIS A 229 21.49 -7.59 20.38
CA HIS A 229 22.62 -8.33 19.80
C HIS A 229 22.21 -9.26 18.64
N GLY A 230 20.94 -9.25 18.24
CA GLY A 230 20.43 -10.03 17.11
C GLY A 230 20.08 -11.48 17.41
N VAL A 231 20.17 -11.92 18.67
CA VAL A 231 19.68 -13.23 19.11
C VAL A 231 18.15 -13.22 19.11
N VAL A 232 17.54 -14.22 18.46
CA VAL A 232 16.09 -14.36 18.36
C VAL A 232 15.62 -15.51 19.26
N LYS A 233 14.66 -15.22 20.15
CA LYS A 233 13.87 -16.20 20.89
C LYS A 233 12.44 -16.25 20.32
N ARG A 234 11.86 -17.45 20.20
CA ARG A 234 10.52 -17.69 19.65
C ARG A 234 9.78 -18.70 20.50
N PHE A 235 8.55 -18.38 20.87
CA PHE A 235 7.67 -19.27 21.61
C PHE A 235 6.34 -19.34 20.85
N THR A 236 5.85 -20.55 20.62
CA THR A 236 4.54 -20.78 20.02
C THR A 236 3.81 -21.82 20.83
N SER A 237 2.61 -21.49 21.24
CA SER A 237 1.67 -22.43 21.84
C SER A 237 0.52 -22.66 20.86
N ILE A 238 0.08 -23.91 20.75
CA ILE A 238 -1.13 -24.31 20.03
C ILE A 238 -2.05 -24.98 21.05
N MET A 239 -3.26 -24.46 21.20
CA MET A 239 -4.21 -24.92 22.22
C MET A 239 -5.62 -25.10 21.64
N PRO A 240 -6.46 -25.94 22.25
CA PRO A 240 -7.86 -26.07 21.86
C PRO A 240 -8.58 -24.71 21.90
N GLN A 241 -9.34 -24.39 20.86
CA GLN A 241 -10.15 -23.17 20.82
C GLN A 241 -11.22 -23.17 21.93
N SER A 242 -11.59 -24.33 22.46
CA SER A 242 -12.51 -24.48 23.60
C SER A 242 -11.96 -23.90 24.92
N GLU A 243 -10.66 -23.68 25.04
CA GLU A 243 -10.05 -23.05 26.22
C GLU A 243 -10.24 -21.51 26.24
N LEU A 244 -10.61 -20.91 25.10
CA LEU A 244 -10.77 -19.46 24.98
C LEU A 244 -11.98 -18.97 25.77
N LYS A 245 -11.77 -17.95 26.59
CA LYS A 245 -12.84 -17.12 27.14
C LYS A 245 -12.80 -15.75 26.48
N THR A 246 -13.96 -15.25 26.10
CA THR A 246 -14.08 -13.94 25.45
C THR A 246 -15.12 -13.07 26.13
N ALA A 247 -14.88 -11.78 26.10
CA ALA A 247 -15.83 -10.74 26.46
C ALA A 247 -15.72 -9.58 25.47
N ALA A 248 -16.49 -8.50 25.64
CA ALA A 248 -16.44 -7.37 24.70
C ALA A 248 -15.08 -6.67 24.67
N ASP A 249 -14.31 -6.78 25.75
CA ASP A 249 -13.07 -6.07 26.01
C ASP A 249 -11.84 -6.99 26.10
N ARG A 250 -12.00 -8.31 26.04
CA ARG A 250 -10.88 -9.23 26.24
C ARG A 250 -11.03 -10.58 25.56
N ILE A 251 -9.88 -11.19 25.31
CA ILE A 251 -9.72 -12.62 25.04
C ILE A 251 -8.66 -13.17 25.98
N GLU A 252 -8.98 -14.30 26.62
CA GLU A 252 -8.07 -14.93 27.58
C GLU A 252 -8.04 -16.45 27.42
N ILE A 253 -6.90 -16.99 27.81
CA ILE A 253 -6.67 -18.40 28.09
C ILE A 253 -6.36 -18.45 29.58
N PRO A 254 -7.27 -18.99 30.41
CA PRO A 254 -7.15 -18.92 31.86
C PRO A 254 -5.77 -19.32 32.38
N GLY A 255 -5.14 -18.41 33.12
CA GLY A 255 -3.83 -18.60 33.73
C GLY A 255 -2.63 -18.54 32.77
N ARG A 256 -2.83 -18.37 31.46
CA ARG A 256 -1.73 -18.38 30.46
C ARG A 256 -1.63 -17.12 29.61
N LEU A 257 -2.76 -16.57 29.14
CA LEU A 257 -2.75 -15.41 28.24
C LEU A 257 -3.96 -14.53 28.53
N LEU A 258 -3.75 -13.23 28.61
CA LEU A 258 -4.81 -12.22 28.59
C LEU A 258 -4.42 -11.15 27.57
N ILE A 259 -5.31 -10.85 26.64
CA ILE A 259 -5.25 -9.65 25.80
C ILE A 259 -6.53 -8.87 26.11
N GLN A 260 -6.37 -7.73 26.78
CA GLN A 260 -7.47 -6.90 27.24
C GLN A 260 -7.36 -5.49 26.67
N HIS A 261 -8.46 -4.99 26.12
CA HIS A 261 -8.72 -3.58 25.92
C HIS A 261 -9.19 -3.00 27.27
N ALA A 262 -8.46 -2.03 27.80
CA ALA A 262 -8.74 -1.42 29.11
C ALA A 262 -9.19 0.04 28.99
N GLY A 263 -9.47 0.51 27.77
CA GLY A 263 -9.66 1.90 27.43
C GLY A 263 -11.04 2.26 26.88
N SER A 264 -11.17 3.45 26.30
CA SER A 264 -12.37 3.87 25.58
C SER A 264 -12.19 3.67 24.06
N SER A 265 -13.17 4.10 23.26
CA SER A 265 -13.05 4.13 21.80
C SER A 265 -11.96 5.10 21.32
N THR A 266 -11.61 6.11 22.12
CA THR A 266 -10.59 7.12 21.78
C THR A 266 -9.24 6.86 22.45
N ASP A 267 -9.26 6.37 23.69
CA ASP A 267 -8.08 6.04 24.49
C ASP A 267 -7.91 4.51 24.46
N ASN A 268 -7.61 3.98 23.28
CA ASN A 268 -7.64 2.54 22.94
C ASN A 268 -6.47 1.74 23.56
N HIS A 269 -6.34 1.81 24.89
CA HIS A 269 -5.30 1.18 25.72
C HIS A 269 -5.47 -0.35 25.79
N TYR A 270 -4.34 -1.07 25.74
CA TYR A 270 -4.28 -2.51 25.90
C TYR A 270 -3.36 -2.97 27.03
N LEU A 271 -3.81 -3.98 27.76
CA LEU A 271 -3.04 -4.75 28.72
C LEU A 271 -2.87 -6.17 28.18
N ILE A 272 -1.63 -6.66 28.15
CA ILE A 272 -1.31 -8.03 27.77
C ILE A 272 -0.57 -8.71 28.92
N ASN A 273 -1.04 -9.89 29.32
CA ASN A 273 -0.35 -10.75 30.28
C ASN A 273 -0.06 -12.10 29.61
N VAL A 274 1.20 -12.49 29.59
CA VAL A 274 1.72 -13.75 29.08
C VAL A 274 2.27 -14.52 30.28
N ASN A 275 1.83 -15.75 30.47
CA ASN A 275 2.21 -16.59 31.60
C ASN A 275 2.33 -18.05 31.18
N PHE A 276 3.30 -18.33 30.32
CA PHE A 276 3.69 -19.70 29.97
C PHE A 276 4.95 -20.08 30.76
N PRO A 277 5.19 -21.38 31.03
CA PRO A 277 6.38 -21.82 31.76
C PRO A 277 7.70 -21.29 31.19
N GLU A 278 7.80 -21.18 29.87
CA GLU A 278 8.99 -20.74 29.14
C GLU A 278 9.09 -19.22 29.01
N VAL A 279 7.94 -18.52 29.02
CA VAL A 279 7.87 -17.08 28.79
C VAL A 279 6.76 -16.45 29.62
N THR A 280 7.13 -15.45 30.41
CA THR A 280 6.20 -14.60 31.15
C THR A 280 6.41 -13.15 30.79
N GLY A 281 5.36 -12.34 30.79
CA GLY A 281 5.47 -10.92 30.49
C GLY A 281 4.19 -10.15 30.71
N VAL A 282 4.34 -8.88 31.04
CA VAL A 282 3.23 -7.94 31.22
C VAL A 282 3.52 -6.72 30.39
N PHE A 283 2.54 -6.26 29.62
CA PHE A 283 2.66 -5.12 28.71
C PHE A 283 1.47 -4.18 28.89
N ASP A 284 1.75 -2.92 29.22
CA ASP A 284 0.80 -1.80 29.26
C ASP A 284 1.09 -0.90 28.06
N ILE A 285 0.16 -0.89 27.10
CA ILE A 285 0.31 -0.23 25.80
C ILE A 285 -0.65 0.95 25.71
N ARG A 286 -0.13 2.17 25.84
CA ARG A 286 -0.92 3.40 25.84
C ARG A 286 -0.79 4.15 24.52
N PRO A 287 -1.88 4.29 23.75
CA PRO A 287 -1.82 4.95 22.46
C PRO A 287 -1.40 6.42 22.60
N THR A 288 -0.63 6.91 21.63
CA THR A 288 -0.31 8.33 21.46
C THR A 288 -1.09 8.95 20.31
N GLN A 289 -1.76 8.11 19.50
CA GLN A 289 -2.53 8.49 18.33
C GLN A 289 -3.85 7.70 18.31
N PRO A 290 -4.94 8.28 17.77
CA PRO A 290 -6.22 7.58 17.69
C PRO A 290 -6.16 6.40 16.71
N PRO A 291 -7.07 5.41 16.83
CA PRO A 291 -7.13 4.29 15.91
C PRO A 291 -7.29 4.74 14.45
N PHE A 292 -6.59 4.04 13.56
CA PHE A 292 -6.60 4.32 12.12
C PHE A 292 -7.12 3.12 11.34
N ALA A 293 -7.85 3.38 10.26
CA ALA A 293 -8.19 2.34 9.30
C ALA A 293 -7.83 2.73 7.87
N ALA A 294 -7.25 1.77 7.14
CA ALA A 294 -6.96 1.90 5.72
C ALA A 294 -8.21 2.21 4.87
N TYR A 295 -9.39 1.79 5.34
CA TYR A 295 -10.68 2.03 4.68
C TYR A 295 -11.57 2.90 5.58
N PRO A 296 -12.45 3.77 5.02
CA PRO A 296 -13.25 4.69 5.84
C PRO A 296 -14.04 4.00 6.94
N THR A 297 -14.45 2.76 6.69
CA THR A 297 -15.28 1.98 7.61
C THR A 297 -14.52 0.92 8.40
N GLY A 298 -13.20 0.78 8.22
CA GLY A 298 -12.43 -0.35 8.75
C GLY A 298 -12.68 -1.69 8.05
N VAL A 299 -13.46 -1.67 6.97
CA VAL A 299 -13.88 -2.87 6.23
C VAL A 299 -13.67 -2.64 4.75
N MET A 300 -12.92 -3.53 4.11
CA MET A 300 -12.81 -3.65 2.67
C MET A 300 -13.97 -4.50 2.13
N PRO A 301 -14.88 -3.93 1.32
CA PRO A 301 -15.91 -4.72 0.67
C PRO A 301 -15.32 -5.68 -0.36
N GLY A 302 -15.83 -6.91 -0.40
CA GLY A 302 -15.36 -7.95 -1.32
C GLY A 302 -15.41 -7.56 -2.80
N VAL A 303 -16.49 -6.90 -3.24
CA VAL A 303 -16.61 -6.38 -4.62
C VAL A 303 -15.48 -5.41 -4.95
N LEU A 304 -15.06 -4.61 -3.97
CA LEU A 304 -13.98 -3.66 -4.14
C LEU A 304 -12.62 -4.33 -4.22
N GLN A 305 -12.41 -5.37 -3.41
CA GLN A 305 -11.24 -6.23 -3.51
C GLN A 305 -11.14 -6.85 -4.91
N THR A 306 -12.23 -7.45 -5.44
CA THR A 306 -12.28 -7.97 -6.82
C THR A 306 -11.83 -6.92 -7.86
N VAL A 307 -12.32 -5.68 -7.74
CA VAL A 307 -11.97 -4.59 -8.68
C VAL A 307 -10.52 -4.12 -8.53
N LEU A 308 -10.00 -4.01 -7.31
CA LEU A 308 -8.68 -3.42 -7.03
C LEU A 308 -7.53 -4.39 -7.27
N SER A 309 -7.70 -5.68 -6.94
CA SER A 309 -6.64 -6.68 -7.07
C SER A 309 -6.83 -7.60 -8.28
N GLY A 310 -7.85 -7.38 -9.11
CA GLY A 310 -8.09 -8.18 -10.32
C GLY A 310 -8.47 -9.64 -10.06
N VAL A 311 -8.96 -9.92 -8.85
CA VAL A 311 -9.26 -11.25 -8.31
C VAL A 311 -10.56 -11.82 -8.91
N HIS A 312 -10.76 -13.13 -8.76
CA HIS A 312 -12.03 -13.82 -8.99
C HIS A 312 -13.26 -13.04 -8.48
N LEU A 313 -14.35 -13.08 -9.27
CA LEU A 313 -15.67 -12.61 -8.86
C LEU A 313 -16.07 -13.26 -7.53
N GLY A 314 -16.42 -12.43 -6.54
CA GLY A 314 -16.92 -12.90 -5.23
C GLY A 314 -15.88 -12.98 -4.11
N ALA A 315 -14.78 -12.21 -4.18
CA ALA A 315 -13.83 -12.09 -3.09
C ALA A 315 -14.55 -11.70 -1.77
N PRO A 316 -14.18 -12.27 -0.61
CA PRO A 316 -14.84 -11.99 0.65
C PRO A 316 -14.48 -10.61 1.21
N SER A 317 -15.38 -10.01 1.99
CA SER A 317 -15.03 -8.77 2.70
C SER A 317 -14.09 -9.08 3.87
N PHE A 318 -13.10 -8.23 4.11
CA PHE A 318 -12.25 -8.30 5.29
C PHE A 318 -12.24 -6.98 6.04
N SER A 319 -12.01 -7.04 7.35
CA SER A 319 -11.80 -5.86 8.18
C SER A 319 -10.34 -5.76 8.62
N TYR A 320 -9.86 -4.54 8.68
CA TYR A 320 -8.52 -4.19 9.11
C TYR A 320 -8.56 -2.83 9.79
N VAL A 321 -8.07 -2.76 11.03
CA VAL A 321 -7.95 -1.53 11.80
C VAL A 321 -6.63 -1.57 12.57
N SER A 322 -5.81 -0.54 12.40
CA SER A 322 -4.71 -0.25 13.31
C SER A 322 -5.33 0.35 14.58
N GLN A 323 -5.51 -0.50 15.58
CA GLN A 323 -6.11 -0.14 16.86
C GLN A 323 -5.18 0.80 17.63
N ILE A 324 -3.87 0.59 17.51
CA ILE A 324 -2.83 1.43 18.09
C ILE A 324 -1.78 1.70 17.01
N PRO A 325 -1.88 2.81 16.26
CA PRO A 325 -0.91 3.15 15.22
C PRO A 325 0.41 3.68 15.78
N SER A 326 0.40 4.22 17.00
CA SER A 326 1.58 4.63 17.75
C SER A 326 1.25 4.64 19.25
N SER A 327 2.23 4.33 20.09
CA SER A 327 2.05 4.24 21.54
C SER A 327 3.32 4.45 22.34
N ARG A 328 3.15 4.54 23.65
CA ARG A 328 4.17 4.17 24.63
C ARG A 328 3.82 2.80 25.19
N VAL A 329 4.78 1.90 25.24
CA VAL A 329 4.65 0.62 25.95
C VAL A 329 5.56 0.60 27.16
N SER A 330 5.06 0.04 28.26
CA SER A 330 5.84 -0.26 29.47
C SER A 330 5.52 -1.67 29.98
N GLY A 331 6.43 -2.29 30.72
CA GLY A 331 6.21 -3.63 31.26
C GLY A 331 7.46 -4.41 31.61
N SER A 332 7.35 -5.73 31.56
CA SER A 332 8.47 -6.66 31.76
C SER A 332 8.28 -7.94 30.97
N ILE A 333 9.41 -8.61 30.70
CA ILE A 333 9.43 -9.95 30.13
C ILE A 333 10.50 -10.80 30.82
N SER A 334 10.20 -12.07 31.05
CA SER A 334 11.15 -13.11 31.44
C SER A 334 11.04 -14.26 30.45
N TRP A 335 12.17 -14.76 29.98
CA TRP A 335 12.25 -15.81 28.97
C TRP A 335 13.51 -16.65 29.17
N ASP A 336 13.35 -17.83 29.76
CA ASP A 336 14.46 -18.61 30.33
C ASP A 336 15.32 -17.70 31.23
N ASP A 337 16.62 -17.59 30.97
CA ASP A 337 17.56 -16.73 31.69
C ASP A 337 17.51 -15.24 31.28
N TYR A 338 16.70 -14.88 30.27
CA TYR A 338 16.55 -13.49 29.83
C TYR A 338 15.49 -12.78 30.65
N GLN A 339 15.83 -11.66 31.28
CA GLN A 339 14.89 -10.76 31.93
C GLN A 339 15.12 -9.33 31.48
N ALA A 340 14.05 -8.63 31.13
CA ALA A 340 14.13 -7.22 30.75
C ALA A 340 12.90 -6.44 31.18
N LYS A 341 13.12 -5.17 31.53
CA LYS A 341 12.06 -4.17 31.52
C LYS A 341 11.74 -3.80 30.09
N ILE A 342 10.45 -3.64 29.81
CA ILE A 342 9.95 -3.24 28.50
C ILE A 342 9.64 -1.75 28.58
N GLU A 343 10.31 -0.97 27.74
CA GLU A 343 9.98 0.43 27.47
C GLU A 343 10.21 0.70 25.98
N GLY A 344 9.28 1.39 25.33
CA GLY A 344 9.41 1.68 23.90
C GLY A 344 8.12 2.11 23.23
N GLN A 345 8.03 1.79 21.95
CA GLN A 345 6.84 1.99 21.12
C GLN A 345 6.27 0.63 20.73
N ALA A 346 4.95 0.50 20.79
CA ALA A 346 4.25 -0.64 20.22
C ALA A 346 3.26 -0.20 19.14
N TYR A 347 3.00 -1.11 18.22
CA TYR A 347 1.91 -1.04 17.27
C TYR A 347 0.93 -2.18 17.53
N HIS A 348 -0.37 -1.95 17.31
CA HIS A 348 -1.38 -3.00 17.36
C HIS A 348 -2.37 -2.86 16.22
N GLU A 349 -2.64 -3.97 15.55
CA GLU A 349 -3.77 -4.12 14.64
C GLU A 349 -4.62 -5.35 14.94
N GLN A 350 -5.86 -5.25 14.48
CA GLN A 350 -6.77 -6.37 14.39
C GLN A 350 -7.36 -6.45 13.01
N GLY A 351 -7.53 -7.68 12.55
CA GLY A 351 -8.28 -7.93 11.35
C GLY A 351 -9.03 -9.23 11.38
N ARG A 352 -9.90 -9.35 10.39
CA ARG A 352 -10.82 -10.48 10.27
C ARG A 352 -11.24 -10.67 8.83
N LEU A 353 -11.34 -11.93 8.46
CA LEU A 353 -11.87 -12.40 7.21
C LEU A 353 -12.85 -13.54 7.51
N ASN A 354 -14.11 -13.37 7.09
CA ASN A 354 -15.16 -14.39 7.26
C ASN A 354 -15.05 -15.49 6.19
N ASP A 355 -13.84 -15.91 5.88
CA ASP A 355 -13.51 -16.82 4.79
C ASP A 355 -12.10 -17.36 4.91
N THR A 356 -11.75 -18.33 4.07
CA THR A 356 -10.40 -18.86 4.05
C THR A 356 -9.43 -17.84 3.44
N PRO A 357 -8.20 -17.74 3.93
CA PRO A 357 -7.22 -16.79 3.43
C PRO A 357 -6.92 -16.98 1.93
N GLU A 358 -7.01 -18.20 1.41
CA GLU A 358 -6.78 -18.55 0.00
C GLU A 358 -7.81 -17.88 -0.94
N ARG A 359 -9.00 -17.52 -0.43
CA ARG A 359 -10.00 -16.77 -1.20
C ARG A 359 -9.66 -15.28 -1.30
N GLN A 360 -8.64 -14.78 -0.59
CA GLN A 360 -8.04 -13.49 -0.88
C GLN A 360 -7.00 -13.66 -1.98
N ALA A 361 -7.33 -13.33 -3.24
CA ALA A 361 -6.43 -13.69 -4.35
C ALA A 361 -5.25 -12.73 -4.60
N ALA A 362 -4.63 -12.22 -3.54
CA ALA A 362 -3.33 -11.57 -3.65
C ALA A 362 -2.49 -11.86 -2.41
N SER A 363 -1.21 -12.16 -2.62
CA SER A 363 -0.20 -12.03 -1.59
C SER A 363 -0.28 -10.62 -1.01
N TRP A 364 -0.12 -10.46 0.29
CA TRP A 364 0.04 -9.13 0.88
C TRP A 364 1.42 -8.98 1.50
N THR A 365 1.91 -7.75 1.42
CA THR A 365 3.09 -7.32 2.14
C THR A 365 2.69 -6.14 3.01
N TRP A 366 3.01 -6.23 4.28
CA TRP A 366 2.84 -5.15 5.23
C TRP A 366 4.19 -4.78 5.81
N TYR A 367 4.40 -3.51 6.12
CA TYR A 367 5.62 -3.07 6.78
C TYR A 367 5.31 -2.05 7.84
N HIS A 368 6.22 -1.93 8.80
CA HIS A 368 6.23 -0.88 9.81
C HIS A 368 7.66 -0.48 10.13
N PHE A 369 7.98 0.76 9.81
CA PHE A 369 9.25 1.41 10.06
C PHE A 369 9.14 2.43 11.18
N ALA A 370 10.14 2.42 12.06
CA ALA A 370 10.34 3.46 13.06
C ALA A 370 11.82 3.89 13.09
N GLY A 371 12.05 5.20 13.11
CA GLY A 371 13.40 5.76 13.18
C GLY A 371 13.42 7.28 13.10
N ASN A 372 14.25 7.93 13.91
CA ASN A 372 14.46 9.38 13.89
C ASN A 372 13.15 10.20 13.92
N GLY A 373 12.18 9.79 14.77
CA GLY A 373 10.88 10.43 14.91
C GLY A 373 9.85 10.08 13.83
N TRP A 374 10.21 9.29 12.83
CA TRP A 374 9.29 8.78 11.82
C TRP A 374 8.65 7.47 12.26
N ASN A 375 7.36 7.35 11.98
CA ASN A 375 6.54 6.16 12.17
C ASN A 375 5.75 5.92 10.88
N ILE A 376 6.13 4.90 10.11
CA ILE A 376 5.60 4.66 8.76
C ILE A 376 5.17 3.21 8.63
N PHE A 377 3.91 2.97 8.32
CA PHE A 377 3.44 1.62 8.05
C PHE A 377 2.42 1.60 6.92
N GLY A 378 2.20 0.42 6.35
CA GLY A 378 1.20 0.24 5.30
C GLY A 378 1.45 -0.97 4.42
N THR A 379 0.71 -1.00 3.32
CA THR A 379 0.82 -2.02 2.28
C THR A 379 1.12 -1.32 0.95
N PRO A 380 2.32 -1.54 0.37
CA PRO A 380 2.70 -0.94 -0.91
C PRO A 380 1.63 -1.15 -1.98
N GLY A 381 1.23 -0.07 -2.65
CA GLY A 381 0.18 -0.06 -3.67
C GLY A 381 -1.26 -0.08 -3.14
N SER A 382 -1.47 -0.11 -1.81
CA SER A 382 -2.79 -0.17 -1.18
C SER A 382 -3.07 1.02 -0.27
N TYR A 383 -2.37 1.15 0.86
CA TYR A 383 -2.56 2.26 1.80
C TYR A 383 -1.26 2.55 2.54
N ILE A 384 -1.17 3.76 3.06
CA ILE A 384 -0.01 4.21 3.84
C ILE A 384 -0.47 4.96 5.09
N TYR A 385 0.34 4.93 6.12
CA TYR A 385 0.30 5.82 7.27
C TYR A 385 1.70 6.39 7.47
N LEU A 386 1.81 7.72 7.48
CA LEU A 386 3.05 8.47 7.53
C LEU A 386 2.93 9.51 8.64
N GLN A 387 3.66 9.27 9.72
CA GLN A 387 3.71 10.13 10.89
C GLN A 387 5.15 10.57 11.17
N ARG A 388 5.30 11.83 11.64
CA ARG A 388 6.55 12.39 12.14
C ARG A 388 6.29 13.09 13.46
N GLY A 389 6.88 12.60 14.55
CA GLY A 389 6.52 13.05 15.90
C GLY A 389 5.03 12.81 16.16
N ASP A 390 4.31 13.85 16.56
CA ASP A 390 2.86 13.78 16.79
C ASP A 390 2.03 14.13 15.55
N GLU A 391 2.67 14.56 14.46
CA GLU A 391 2.02 14.98 13.22
C GLU A 391 1.78 13.79 12.28
N ILE A 392 0.51 13.54 11.93
CA ILE A 392 0.14 12.62 10.85
C ILE A 392 0.21 13.41 9.53
N ILE A 393 1.32 13.28 8.82
CA ILE A 393 1.56 13.97 7.55
C ILE A 393 0.62 13.44 6.47
N ARG A 394 0.46 12.11 6.41
CA ARG A 394 -0.44 11.47 5.44
C ARG A 394 -0.91 10.12 5.91
N SER A 395 -2.16 9.80 5.66
CA SER A 395 -2.67 8.45 5.89
C SER A 395 -3.79 8.09 4.91
N GLY A 396 -4.03 6.80 4.74
CA GLY A 396 -5.19 6.26 4.03
C GLY A 396 -4.91 5.58 2.70
N PHE A 397 -6.00 5.28 2.00
CA PHE A 397 -6.00 4.49 0.78
C PHE A 397 -5.27 5.23 -0.35
N HIS A 398 -4.38 4.53 -1.03
CA HIS A 398 -3.56 5.03 -2.12
C HIS A 398 -3.77 4.16 -3.37
N PRO A 399 -4.93 4.30 -4.04
CA PRO A 399 -5.25 3.46 -5.20
C PRO A 399 -4.18 3.58 -6.28
N VAL A 400 -3.54 2.46 -6.61
CA VAL A 400 -2.81 2.22 -7.87
C VAL A 400 -1.94 3.41 -8.31
N SER A 401 -1.06 3.88 -7.43
CA SER A 401 0.04 4.73 -7.85
C SER A 401 1.19 3.84 -8.28
N GLN A 402 1.64 3.99 -9.52
CA GLN A 402 2.93 3.40 -9.97
C GLN A 402 4.11 3.86 -9.11
N GLN A 403 3.90 4.90 -8.28
CA GLN A 403 4.91 5.49 -7.42
C GLN A 403 4.81 5.03 -5.95
N TYR A 404 3.92 4.09 -5.59
CA TYR A 404 3.94 3.41 -4.28
C TYR A 404 4.11 1.90 -4.44
N THR A 405 5.36 1.43 -4.43
CA THR A 405 5.68 0.05 -4.83
C THR A 405 6.75 -0.58 -3.95
N LEU A 406 6.76 -1.90 -3.90
CA LEU A 406 7.82 -2.72 -3.33
C LEU A 406 8.64 -3.36 -4.45
N GLN A 407 9.92 -3.00 -4.51
CA GLN A 407 10.88 -3.44 -5.52
C GLN A 407 12.11 -4.08 -4.86
N ASN A 408 13.03 -4.60 -5.68
CA ASN A 408 14.33 -5.13 -5.22
C ASN A 408 14.18 -6.14 -4.06
N ARG A 409 13.14 -6.98 -4.15
CA ARG A 409 12.78 -7.96 -3.12
C ARG A 409 13.91 -8.96 -2.91
N THR A 410 14.22 -9.24 -1.66
CA THR A 410 15.15 -10.30 -1.27
C THR A 410 14.39 -11.37 -0.51
N PHE A 411 14.65 -12.63 -0.87
CA PHE A 411 14.05 -13.80 -0.26
C PHE A 411 15.18 -14.71 0.18
N SER A 412 15.14 -15.17 1.43
CA SER A 412 15.93 -16.27 1.98
C SER A 412 15.92 -16.14 3.49
N SER A 413 15.31 -17.11 4.17
CA SER A 413 15.37 -17.27 5.62
C SER A 413 15.72 -18.72 5.95
N PRO A 414 16.42 -18.98 7.08
CA PRO A 414 16.58 -20.34 7.61
C PRO A 414 15.24 -21.07 7.82
N ASP A 415 14.16 -20.32 8.07
CA ASP A 415 12.84 -20.90 8.35
C ASP A 415 12.04 -21.21 7.08
N HIS A 416 12.21 -20.43 6.00
CA HIS A 416 11.54 -20.67 4.72
C HIS A 416 12.22 -19.94 3.56
N ALA A 417 12.54 -20.65 2.48
CA ALA A 417 13.28 -20.11 1.32
C ALA A 417 12.54 -18.97 0.59
N LYS A 418 11.20 -19.00 0.59
CA LYS A 418 10.34 -17.98 -0.03
C LYS A 418 9.93 -16.84 0.91
N LEU A 419 10.44 -16.79 2.13
CA LEU A 419 10.13 -15.69 3.04
C LEU A 419 10.82 -14.41 2.55
N LEU A 420 10.03 -13.35 2.35
CA LEU A 420 10.55 -12.03 2.01
C LEU A 420 11.33 -11.49 3.21
N THR A 421 12.62 -11.23 3.02
CA THR A 421 13.51 -10.77 4.08
C THR A 421 13.95 -9.33 3.91
N GLY A 422 13.72 -8.72 2.75
CA GLY A 422 14.06 -7.33 2.51
C GLY A 422 13.56 -6.82 1.16
N GLY A 423 13.79 -5.54 0.90
CA GLY A 423 13.37 -4.88 -0.32
C GLY A 423 13.37 -3.36 -0.18
N GLU A 424 12.90 -2.70 -1.23
CA GLU A 424 12.84 -1.24 -1.31
C GLU A 424 11.39 -0.80 -1.56
N ILE A 425 10.85 -0.05 -0.60
CA ILE A 425 9.53 0.55 -0.69
C ILE A 425 9.70 2.00 -1.14
N ASN A 426 9.24 2.30 -2.33
CA ASN A 426 9.26 3.65 -2.89
C ASN A 426 7.87 4.25 -2.78
N PHE A 427 7.79 5.52 -2.38
CA PHE A 427 6.57 6.30 -2.31
C PHE A 427 6.82 7.70 -2.87
N ARG A 428 5.88 8.23 -3.66
CA ARG A 428 5.86 9.64 -4.07
C ARG A 428 4.44 10.16 -4.12
N HIS A 429 4.26 11.36 -3.57
CA HIS A 429 3.03 12.13 -3.66
C HIS A 429 3.36 13.62 -3.55
N GLU A 430 3.01 14.40 -4.58
CA GLU A 430 3.34 15.82 -4.65
C GLU A 430 4.85 16.06 -4.43
N LYS A 431 5.22 16.91 -3.47
CA LYS A 431 6.62 17.21 -3.12
C LYS A 431 7.26 16.16 -2.22
N LEU A 432 6.46 15.30 -1.61
CA LEU A 432 6.93 14.29 -0.67
C LEU A 432 7.29 13.00 -1.42
N ALA A 433 8.54 12.56 -1.29
CA ALA A 433 8.99 11.26 -1.77
C ALA A 433 9.82 10.57 -0.70
N PHE A 434 9.69 9.24 -0.59
CA PHE A 434 10.64 8.47 0.18
C PHE A 434 11.01 7.14 -0.50
N GLN A 435 12.20 6.67 -0.17
CA GLN A 435 12.66 5.32 -0.40
C GLN A 435 13.03 4.71 0.95
N LEU A 436 12.36 3.62 1.30
CA LEU A 436 12.59 2.87 2.52
C LEU A 436 13.22 1.53 2.16
N LYS A 437 14.41 1.25 2.68
CA LYS A 437 15.19 0.06 2.33
C LYS A 437 15.43 -0.81 3.56
N LEU A 438 15.06 -2.08 3.45
CA LEU A 438 15.43 -3.13 4.41
C LEU A 438 16.39 -4.11 3.74
N SER A 439 17.53 -4.34 4.39
CA SER A 439 18.50 -5.31 3.93
C SER A 439 18.12 -6.72 4.37
N GLY A 440 17.92 -7.61 3.39
CA GLY A 440 17.55 -9.01 3.66
C GLY A 440 18.61 -9.80 4.41
N SER A 441 19.90 -9.52 4.19
CA SER A 441 21.01 -10.25 4.83
C SER A 441 21.15 -10.00 6.33
N SER A 442 20.72 -8.84 6.80
CA SER A 442 20.73 -8.46 8.21
C SER A 442 19.41 -8.71 8.92
N SER A 443 18.35 -9.03 8.18
CA SER A 443 17.03 -9.26 8.74
C SER A 443 16.95 -10.60 9.44
N LYS A 444 16.15 -10.64 10.51
CA LYS A 444 15.91 -11.85 11.31
C LYS A 444 14.45 -12.21 11.28
N THR A 445 14.15 -13.48 11.07
CA THR A 445 12.79 -14.01 11.13
C THR A 445 12.34 -14.10 12.57
N LEU A 446 11.26 -13.39 12.88
CA LEU A 446 10.66 -13.33 14.21
C LEU A 446 9.48 -14.28 14.33
N ILE A 447 8.66 -14.33 13.27
CA ILE A 447 7.58 -15.30 13.18
C ILE A 447 7.58 -15.90 11.79
N CYS A 448 7.34 -17.20 11.72
CA CYS A 448 7.02 -17.92 10.49
C CYS A 448 5.98 -18.97 10.87
N PHE A 449 4.76 -18.87 10.35
CA PHE A 449 3.78 -19.92 10.59
C PHE A 449 4.06 -21.11 9.66
N PRO A 450 3.92 -22.35 10.16
CA PRO A 450 3.97 -23.51 9.29
C PRO A 450 2.78 -23.49 8.34
N SER A 451 2.96 -24.05 7.14
CA SER A 451 1.90 -24.20 6.15
C SER A 451 1.94 -25.61 5.58
N SER A 452 0.77 -26.21 5.35
CA SER A 452 0.66 -27.47 4.60
C SER A 452 0.87 -27.29 3.09
N ASP A 453 0.71 -26.07 2.58
CA ASP A 453 1.04 -25.70 1.20
C ASP A 453 2.45 -25.09 1.16
N PRO A 454 3.44 -25.72 0.50
CA PRO A 454 4.80 -25.19 0.35
C PRO A 454 4.89 -23.91 -0.51
N ASN A 455 3.77 -23.46 -1.09
CA ASN A 455 3.65 -22.17 -1.77
C ASN A 455 3.06 -21.08 -0.88
N GLN A 456 2.54 -21.44 0.29
CA GLN A 456 2.03 -20.47 1.25
C GLN A 456 3.09 -20.16 2.32
N VAL A 457 3.40 -18.88 2.47
CA VAL A 457 4.32 -18.39 3.49
C VAL A 457 3.64 -17.26 4.24
N TRP A 458 3.54 -17.41 5.56
CA TRP A 458 3.27 -16.28 6.44
C TRP A 458 4.47 -16.09 7.36
N GLY A 459 5.02 -14.89 7.37
CA GLY A 459 6.11 -14.58 8.29
C GLY A 459 6.37 -13.09 8.43
N THR A 460 6.97 -12.76 9.56
CA THR A 460 7.45 -11.42 9.91
C THR A 460 8.94 -11.48 10.13
N VAL A 461 9.66 -10.61 9.42
CA VAL A 461 11.06 -10.33 9.68
C VAL A 461 11.22 -8.93 10.26
N GLU A 462 12.33 -8.69 10.92
CA GLU A 462 12.74 -7.34 11.27
C GLU A 462 14.26 -7.17 11.12
N GLY A 463 14.65 -5.95 10.78
CA GLY A 463 16.05 -5.60 10.59
C GLY A 463 16.30 -4.09 10.53
N PRO A 464 17.58 -3.70 10.45
CA PRO A 464 17.96 -2.31 10.23
C PRO A 464 17.46 -1.84 8.87
N ALA A 465 16.93 -0.62 8.83
CA ALA A 465 16.38 -0.03 7.63
C ALA A 465 16.83 1.43 7.48
N THR A 466 16.89 1.91 6.24
CA THR A 466 17.18 3.30 5.93
C THR A 466 16.00 3.96 5.23
N LEU A 467 15.70 5.19 5.63
CA LEU A 467 14.68 6.04 5.05
C LEU A 467 15.37 7.22 4.36
N LEU A 468 15.39 7.21 3.03
CA LEU A 468 15.74 8.37 2.23
C LEU A 468 14.46 9.15 1.95
N ILE A 469 14.32 10.36 2.51
CA ILE A 469 13.12 11.18 2.37
C ILE A 469 13.42 12.53 1.76
N SER A 470 12.55 12.99 0.86
CA SER A 470 12.62 14.30 0.22
C SER A 470 11.29 15.04 0.32
N ASP A 471 11.34 16.33 0.63
CA ASP A 471 10.20 17.25 0.68
C ASP A 471 10.16 18.23 -0.52
N GLY A 472 10.93 17.93 -1.56
CA GLY A 472 11.08 18.76 -2.76
C GLY A 472 12.12 19.87 -2.63
N SER A 473 12.62 20.16 -1.42
CA SER A 473 13.69 21.14 -1.18
C SER A 473 14.95 20.51 -0.61
N THR A 474 14.80 19.53 0.28
CA THR A 474 15.90 18.81 0.91
C THR A 474 15.70 17.31 0.81
N THR A 475 16.80 16.57 0.83
CA THR A 475 16.79 15.10 0.92
C THR A 475 17.60 14.69 2.14
N LYS A 476 17.06 13.81 2.96
CA LYS A 476 17.70 13.30 4.19
C LYS A 476 17.70 11.78 4.18
N LEU A 477 18.85 11.20 4.55
CA LEU A 477 18.96 9.78 4.84
C LEU A 477 18.89 9.59 6.36
N LEU A 478 17.98 8.74 6.81
CA LEU A 478 17.72 8.48 8.22
C LEU A 478 17.82 6.98 8.48
N ASP A 479 18.45 6.62 9.59
CA ASP A 479 18.47 5.24 10.06
C ASP A 479 17.22 4.91 10.89
N GLY A 480 16.85 3.64 10.89
CA GLY A 480 15.78 3.12 11.71
C GLY A 480 15.73 1.59 11.65
N ARG A 481 14.57 1.06 12.04
CA ARG A 481 14.28 -0.37 11.98
C ARG A 481 12.96 -0.58 11.27
N MET A 482 12.80 -1.72 10.61
CA MET A 482 11.57 -2.06 9.91
C MET A 482 11.17 -3.50 10.18
N PHE A 483 9.92 -3.69 10.60
CA PHE A 483 9.20 -4.95 10.44
C PHE A 483 8.70 -5.07 9.01
N LEU A 484 8.87 -6.25 8.42
CA LEU A 484 8.33 -6.60 7.11
C LEU A 484 7.59 -7.93 7.25
N GLU A 485 6.27 -7.86 7.11
CA GLU A 485 5.38 -9.01 7.10
C GLU A 485 5.05 -9.40 5.66
N THR A 486 5.05 -10.69 5.38
CA THR A 486 4.58 -11.24 4.12
C THR A 486 3.61 -12.37 4.36
N CYS A 487 2.49 -12.32 3.64
CA CYS A 487 1.66 -13.47 3.35
C CYS A 487 1.67 -13.70 1.84
N SER A 488 2.37 -14.72 1.37
CA SER A 488 2.46 -15.04 -0.05
C SER A 488 1.83 -16.40 -0.35
N TRP A 489 1.06 -16.45 -1.44
CA TRP A 489 0.50 -17.67 -2.07
C TRP A 489 1.16 -17.93 -3.43
N GLU A 490 2.22 -17.18 -3.77
CA GLU A 490 2.78 -17.20 -5.12
C GLU A 490 3.36 -18.58 -5.43
N VAL A 491 2.70 -19.29 -6.36
CA VAL A 491 3.34 -20.33 -7.16
C VAL A 491 4.37 -19.62 -8.02
N TYR A 492 5.61 -19.60 -7.55
CA TYR A 492 6.72 -19.14 -8.36
C TYR A 492 6.96 -20.22 -9.41
N ASP A 493 6.44 -20.03 -10.62
CA ASP A 493 6.97 -20.75 -11.77
C ASP A 493 8.44 -20.33 -11.86
N GLN A 494 9.34 -21.22 -11.44
CA GLN A 494 10.76 -21.02 -11.73
C GLN A 494 10.82 -20.87 -13.24
N ALA A 495 11.14 -19.66 -13.71
CA ALA A 495 11.49 -19.45 -15.10
C ALA A 495 12.48 -20.55 -15.46
N LYS A 496 12.07 -21.46 -16.36
CA LYS A 496 12.96 -22.46 -16.92
C LYS A 496 14.17 -21.69 -17.40
N LYS A 497 15.32 -21.94 -16.76
CA LYS A 497 16.60 -21.46 -17.26
C LYS A 497 16.69 -21.94 -18.71
N HIS A 498 16.60 -21.00 -19.65
CA HIS A 498 16.94 -21.22 -21.04
C HIS A 498 18.43 -20.99 -21.22
#